data_AF-A0A914NWH4-F1
#
_entry.id   AF-A0A914NWH4-F1
#
_cell.length_a   1.000
_cell.length_b   1.000
_cell.length_c   1.000
_cell.angle_alpha   90.00
_cell.angle_beta   90.00
_cell.angle_gamma   90.00
#
_symmetry.space_group_name_H-M   'P 1'
#
loop_
_entity.id
_entity.type
_entity.pdbx_description
1 polymer ?
#
loop_
_entity_poly.entity_id
_entity_poly.type
_entity_poly.pdbx_seq_one_letter_code
_entity_poly.pdbx_strand_id
1 'polypeptide(L)'
;MEDISKLELAAHLIMAPPSQVSFQDRKDAESFFMRLREGALSVDSCRQILETTQNHFLMFELARSLVARMLKEWTKFNQEDIRNIALYLLNFPVVHQDLPNFVSTEMFHSGLK
;
A
#
# COMPACT_ATOMS: atom_id res chain seq x y z
N MET A 1 3.66 15.33 7.27
CA MET A 1 2.66 14.64 6.42
C MET A 1 3.37 14.32 5.13
N GLU A 2 3.49 13.05 4.76
CA GLU A 2 4.01 12.74 3.44
C GLU A 2 3.05 13.26 2.39
N ASP A 3 3.63 13.75 1.30
CA ASP A 3 2.88 14.34 0.20
C ASP A 3 2.28 13.21 -0.63
N ILE A 4 0.99 12.91 -0.40
CA ILE A 4 0.24 11.86 -1.12
C ILE A 4 0.38 12.04 -2.63
N SER A 5 0.45 13.27 -3.12
CA SER A 5 0.63 13.55 -4.55
C SER A 5 1.94 12.98 -5.10
N LYS A 6 3.01 12.90 -4.28
CA LYS A 6 4.26 12.23 -4.70
C LYS A 6 4.11 10.71 -4.77
N LEU A 7 3.33 10.13 -3.85
CA LEU A 7 3.03 8.70 -3.85
C LEU A 7 2.22 8.32 -5.09
N GLU A 8 1.20 9.11 -5.40
CA GLU A 8 0.34 8.92 -6.56
C GLU A 8 1.09 9.16 -7.87
N LEU A 9 2.00 10.14 -7.90
CA LEU A 9 2.88 10.35 -9.05
C LEU A 9 3.81 9.14 -9.26
N ALA A 10 4.45 8.63 -8.20
CA ALA A 10 5.30 7.44 -8.30
C ALA A 10 4.48 6.23 -8.79
N ALA A 11 3.26 6.05 -8.28
CA ALA A 11 2.34 5.01 -8.75
C ALA A 11 2.03 5.15 -10.25
N HIS A 12 1.76 6.37 -10.70
CA HIS A 12 1.51 6.66 -12.11
C HIS A 12 2.73 6.32 -12.99
N LEU A 13 3.94 6.71 -12.56
CA LEU A 13 5.18 6.45 -13.30
C LEU A 13 5.47 4.95 -13.47
N ILE A 14 5.13 4.12 -12.48
CA ILE A 14 5.29 2.66 -12.58
C ILE A 14 4.27 2.05 -13.56
N MET A 15 3.03 2.52 -13.50
CA MET A 15 1.92 1.98 -14.29
C MET A 15 1.91 2.49 -15.74
N ALA A 16 2.60 3.59 -16.02
CA ALA A 16 2.66 4.17 -17.35
C ALA A 16 3.45 3.30 -18.35
N PRO A 17 3.08 3.35 -19.65
CA PRO A 17 3.83 2.71 -20.72
C PRO A 17 5.32 3.10 -20.70
N PRO A 18 6.25 2.16 -20.95
CA PRO A 18 7.68 2.46 -20.99
C PRO A 18 8.08 3.53 -22.02
N SER A 19 7.26 3.75 -23.05
CA SER A 19 7.47 4.79 -24.06
C SER A 19 7.17 6.22 -23.56
N GLN A 20 6.49 6.36 -22.43
CA GLN A 20 6.00 7.66 -21.91
C GLN A 20 6.75 8.15 -20.68
N VAL A 21 7.63 7.32 -20.10
CA VAL A 21 8.36 7.63 -18.87
C VAL A 21 9.83 7.37 -19.07
N SER A 22 10.68 8.28 -18.57
CA SER A 22 12.12 8.08 -18.64
C SER A 22 12.55 6.89 -17.76
N PHE A 23 13.63 6.23 -18.15
CA PHE A 23 14.19 5.15 -17.34
C PHE A 23 14.52 5.61 -15.91
N GLN A 24 15.00 6.85 -15.77
CA GLN A 24 15.39 7.41 -14.48
C GLN A 24 14.17 7.65 -13.58
N ASP A 25 13.11 8.28 -14.10
CA ASP A 25 11.89 8.54 -13.32
C ASP A 25 11.25 7.22 -12.84
N ARG A 26 11.24 6.20 -13.70
CA ARG A 26 10.71 4.88 -13.35
C ARG A 26 11.56 4.21 -12.28
N LYS A 27 12.90 4.27 -12.40
CA LYS A 27 13.82 3.74 -11.38
C LYS A 27 13.66 4.44 -10.04
N ASP A 28 13.43 5.75 -10.05
CA ASP A 28 13.22 6.54 -8.83
C ASP A 28 11.88 6.19 -8.17
N ALA A 29 10.82 5.99 -8.95
CA ALA A 29 9.54 5.48 -8.47
C ALA A 29 9.66 4.06 -7.90
N GLU A 30 10.37 3.15 -8.55
CA GLU A 30 10.63 1.80 -8.04
C GLU A 30 11.40 1.84 -6.70
N SER A 31 12.42 2.69 -6.61
CA SER A 31 13.19 2.90 -5.38
C SER A 31 12.33 3.48 -4.26
N PHE A 32 11.31 4.27 -4.60
CA PHE A 32 10.32 4.75 -3.65
C PHE A 32 9.46 3.60 -3.09
N PHE A 33 8.84 2.78 -3.95
CA PHE A 33 8.03 1.64 -3.49
C PHE A 33 8.84 0.55 -2.80
N MET A 34 10.13 0.41 -3.13
CA MET A 34 11.04 -0.46 -2.38
C MET A 34 11.14 -0.01 -0.91
N ARG A 35 11.38 1.29 -0.68
CA ARG A 35 11.42 1.87 0.68
C ARG A 35 10.08 1.74 1.41
N LEU A 36 8.97 1.90 0.69
CA LEU A 36 7.63 1.68 1.23
C LEU A 36 7.49 0.26 1.83
N ARG A 37 7.88 -0.76 1.05
CA ARG A 37 7.87 -2.17 1.50
C ARG A 37 8.85 -2.46 2.63
N GLU A 38 9.91 -1.68 2.74
CA GLU A 38 10.87 -1.77 3.86
C GLU A 38 10.36 -1.13 5.15
N GLY A 39 9.17 -0.51 5.13
CA GLY A 39 8.54 0.08 6.30
C GLY A 39 8.85 1.56 6.49
N ALA A 40 9.15 2.30 5.42
CA ALA A 40 9.32 3.75 5.48
C ALA A 40 8.12 4.47 6.11
N LEU A 41 6.90 3.90 5.98
CA LEU A 41 5.67 4.45 6.55
C LEU A 41 5.22 3.71 7.79
N SER A 42 4.76 4.47 8.78
CA SER A 42 4.03 3.92 9.91
C SER A 42 2.67 3.36 9.47
N VAL A 43 2.11 2.48 10.29
CA VAL A 43 0.77 1.90 10.05
C VAL A 43 -0.29 2.98 9.93
N ASP A 44 -0.25 3.99 10.81
CA ASP A 44 -1.20 5.11 10.78
C ASP A 44 -1.09 5.93 9.50
N SER A 45 0.13 6.20 9.02
CA SER A 45 0.33 6.87 7.74
C SER A 45 -0.25 6.06 6.59
N CYS A 46 0.00 4.74 6.55
CA CYS A 46 -0.57 3.87 5.51
C CYS A 46 -2.10 3.89 5.53
N ARG A 47 -2.74 3.82 6.70
CA ARG A 47 -4.20 3.93 6.84
C ARG A 47 -4.70 5.28 6.34
N GLN A 48 -4.09 6.38 6.79
CA GLN A 48 -4.48 7.71 6.34
C GLN A 48 -4.37 7.86 4.81
N ILE A 49 -3.32 7.30 4.19
CA ILE A 49 -3.18 7.32 2.73
C ILE A 49 -4.26 6.47 2.06
N LEU A 50 -4.56 5.28 2.58
CA LEU A 50 -5.62 4.40 2.06
C LEU A 50 -7.00 5.07 2.07
N GLU A 51 -7.31 5.84 3.11
CA GLU A 51 -8.58 6.58 3.21
C GLU A 51 -8.67 7.80 2.27
N THR A 52 -7.55 8.27 1.72
CA THR A 52 -7.49 9.55 0.99
C THR A 52 -7.14 9.41 -0.48
N THR A 53 -6.31 8.43 -0.84
CA THR A 53 -5.90 8.23 -2.24
C THR A 53 -7.05 7.71 -3.08
N GLN A 54 -7.06 8.08 -4.36
CA GLN A 54 -7.91 7.45 -5.39
C GLN A 54 -7.09 6.51 -6.29
N ASN A 55 -5.79 6.38 -6.03
CA ASN A 55 -4.90 5.57 -6.84
C ASN A 55 -4.94 4.11 -6.38
N HIS A 56 -5.63 3.27 -7.16
CA HIS A 56 -5.79 1.84 -6.88
C HIS A 56 -4.45 1.06 -6.80
N PHE A 57 -3.43 1.46 -7.56
CA PHE A 57 -2.12 0.83 -7.48
C PHE A 57 -1.43 1.15 -6.15
N LEU A 58 -1.54 2.40 -5.69
CA LEU A 58 -1.03 2.80 -4.38
C LEU A 58 -1.75 2.06 -3.25
N MET A 59 -3.08 1.90 -3.34
CA MET A 59 -3.84 1.09 -2.37
C MET A 59 -3.34 -0.35 -2.30
N PHE A 60 -3.13 -0.98 -3.45
CA PHE A 60 -2.60 -2.34 -3.56
C PHE A 60 -1.21 -2.45 -2.91
N GLU A 61 -0.28 -1.56 -3.24
CA GLU A 61 1.08 -1.60 -2.69
C GLU A 61 1.09 -1.31 -1.18
N LEU A 62 0.21 -0.45 -0.67
CA LEU A 62 0.10 -0.17 0.77
C LEU A 62 -0.42 -1.38 1.54
N ALA A 63 -1.48 -2.04 1.06
CA ALA A 63 -2.02 -3.25 1.68
C ALA A 63 -0.94 -4.34 1.77
N ARG A 64 -0.24 -4.58 0.66
CA ARG A 64 0.86 -5.54 0.58
C ARG A 64 2.02 -5.18 1.50
N SER A 65 2.39 -3.90 1.56
CA SER A 65 3.49 -3.42 2.41
C SER A 65 3.18 -3.55 3.89
N LEU A 66 1.95 -3.23 4.30
CA LEU A 66 1.49 -3.37 5.68
C LEU A 66 1.63 -4.81 6.19
N VAL A 67 1.18 -5.79 5.40
CA VAL A 67 1.24 -7.20 5.79
C VAL A 67 2.65 -7.76 5.69
N ALA A 68 3.41 -7.41 4.66
CA ALA A 68 4.82 -7.80 4.57
C ALA A 68 5.60 -7.31 5.81
N ARG A 69 5.36 -6.07 6.25
CA ARG A 69 5.96 -5.51 7.46
C ARG A 69 5.49 -6.24 8.72
N MET A 70 4.18 -6.42 8.88
CA MET A 70 3.59 -7.12 10.02
C MET A 70 4.16 -8.53 10.18
N LEU A 71 4.29 -9.30 9.09
CA LEU A 71 4.86 -10.64 9.10
C LEU A 71 6.38 -10.62 9.38
N LYS A 72 7.13 -9.68 8.75
CA LYS A 72 8.58 -9.53 8.95
C LYS A 72 8.92 -9.15 10.39
N GLU A 73 8.10 -8.32 11.01
CA GLU A 73 8.32 -7.77 12.35
C GLU A 73 7.35 -8.35 13.38
N TRP A 74 6.80 -9.54 13.15
CA TRP A 74 5.70 -10.14 13.93
C TRP A 74 5.93 -10.09 15.44
N THR A 75 7.17 -10.33 15.89
CA THR A 75 7.55 -10.32 17.31
C THR A 75 7.63 -8.92 17.94
N LYS A 76 7.71 -7.87 17.12
CA LYS A 76 7.71 -6.46 17.56
C LYS A 76 6.31 -5.86 17.64
N PHE A 77 5.35 -6.43 16.91
CA PHE A 77 3.96 -6.01 16.98
C PHE A 77 3.27 -6.63 18.20
N ASN A 78 2.45 -5.84 18.89
CA ASN A 78 1.56 -6.40 19.90
C ASN A 78 0.34 -7.05 19.21
N GLN A 79 -0.36 -7.93 19.94
CA GLN A 79 -1.50 -8.67 19.38
C GLN A 79 -2.65 -7.76 18.95
N GLU A 80 -2.82 -6.63 19.62
CA GLU A 80 -3.89 -5.68 19.31
C GLU A 80 -3.63 -4.97 17.97
N ASP A 81 -2.39 -4.56 17.71
CA ASP A 81 -1.98 -3.93 16.46
C ASP A 81 -2.15 -4.89 15.28
N ILE A 82 -1.72 -6.15 15.43
CA ILE A 82 -1.90 -7.20 14.42
C ILE A 82 -3.39 -7.36 14.10
N ARG A 83 -4.22 -7.50 15.14
CA ARG A 83 -5.67 -7.65 14.97
C ARG A 83 -6.28 -6.43 14.29
N ASN A 84 -5.89 -5.23 14.69
CA ASN A 84 -6.42 -3.99 14.12
C ASN A 84 -6.01 -3.83 12.65
N ILE A 85 -4.79 -4.21 12.26
CA ILE A 85 -4.35 -4.19 10.86
C ILE A 85 -5.14 -5.22 10.04
N ALA A 86 -5.24 -6.46 10.51
CA ALA A 86 -5.96 -7.51 9.81
C ALA A 86 -7.44 -7.16 9.61
N LEU A 87 -8.13 -6.71 10.68
CA LEU A 87 -9.52 -6.30 10.60
C LEU A 87 -9.72 -5.10 9.66
N TYR A 88 -8.81 -4.13 9.70
CA TYR A 88 -8.85 -2.99 8.79
C TYR A 88 -8.77 -3.44 7.32
N LEU A 89 -7.78 -4.28 6.98
CA LEU A 89 -7.61 -4.78 5.61
C LEU A 89 -8.78 -5.63 5.13
N LEU A 90 -9.38 -6.44 6.01
CA LEU A 90 -10.57 -7.23 5.68
C LEU A 90 -11.83 -6.37 5.54
N ASN A 91 -11.97 -5.31 6.32
CA ASN A 91 -13.15 -4.46 6.31
C ASN A 91 -13.12 -3.42 5.19
N PHE A 92 -11.93 -2.97 4.75
CA PHE A 92 -11.79 -1.91 3.75
C PHE A 92 -12.55 -2.24 2.44
N PRO A 93 -12.41 -3.43 1.81
CA PRO A 93 -13.18 -3.74 0.60
C PRO A 93 -14.67 -3.95 0.83
N VAL A 94 -15.09 -4.27 2.07
CA VAL A 94 -16.51 -4.40 2.43
C VAL A 94 -17.19 -3.03 2.45
N VAL A 95 -16.48 -2.00 2.92
CA VAL A 95 -16.94 -0.61 2.95
C VAL A 95 -16.84 0.04 1.56
N HIS A 96 -15.79 -0.26 0.80
CA HIS A 96 -15.53 0.31 -0.52
C HIS A 96 -15.85 -0.70 -1.63
N GLN A 97 -17.14 -0.87 -1.93
CA GLN A 97 -17.62 -1.89 -2.89
C GLN A 97 -17.22 -1.63 -4.35
N ASP A 98 -16.82 -0.40 -4.68
CA ASP A 98 -16.40 0.00 -6.03
C ASP A 98 -14.91 -0.24 -6.31
N LEU A 99 -14.18 -0.86 -5.37
CA LEU A 99 -12.76 -1.15 -5.56
C LEU A 99 -12.52 -2.15 -6.71
N PRO A 100 -11.48 -1.94 -7.54
CA PRO A 100 -11.09 -2.93 -8.52
C PRO A 100 -10.75 -4.27 -7.88
N ASN A 101 -11.12 -5.36 -8.56
CA ASN A 101 -10.92 -6.73 -8.08
C ASN A 101 -9.50 -7.02 -7.59
N PHE A 102 -8.46 -6.47 -8.25
CA PHE A 102 -7.07 -6.72 -7.85
C PHE A 102 -6.72 -6.09 -6.50
N VAL A 103 -7.32 -4.94 -6.15
CA VAL A 103 -7.11 -4.28 -4.85
C VAL A 103 -7.84 -5.06 -3.76
N SER A 104 -9.13 -5.36 -3.98
CA SER A 104 -9.94 -6.11 -3.03
C SER A 104 -9.36 -7.50 -2.74
N THR A 105 -8.92 -8.21 -3.79
CA THR A 105 -8.28 -9.52 -3.66
C THR A 105 -7.00 -9.44 -2.85
N GLU A 106 -6.14 -8.44 -3.11
CA GLU A 106 -4.90 -8.28 -2.35
C GLU A 106 -5.17 -7.95 -0.89
N MET A 107 -6.16 -7.10 -0.60
CA MET A 107 -6.53 -6.75 0.78
C MET A 107 -7.07 -7.95 1.56
N PHE A 108 -7.94 -8.76 0.95
CA PHE A 108 -8.42 -10.00 1.56
C PHE A 108 -7.29 -11.02 1.73
N HIS A 109 -6.45 -11.23 0.71
CA HIS A 109 -5.31 -12.13 0.78
C HIS A 109 -4.31 -11.70 1.86
N SER A 110 -4.07 -10.40 1.96
CA SER A 110 -3.20 -9.79 2.97
C SER A 110 -3.78 -9.99 4.38
N GLY A 111 -5.09 -9.83 4.57
CA GLY A 111 -5.74 -10.00 5.87
C GLY A 111 -5.87 -11.43 6.38
N LEU A 112 -5.64 -12.45 5.53
CA LEU A 112 -5.82 -13.87 5.85
C LEU A 112 -4.51 -14.64 6.10
N LYS A 113 -3.35 -13.99 5.97
CA LYS A 113 -2.02 -14.58 6.24
C LYS A 113 -1.55 -14.32 7.65
#